data_AF-A0AA43ER96-F1
#
_entry.id   AF-A0AA43ER96-F1
#
_cell.length_a   1.000
_cell.length_b   1.000
_cell.length_c   1.000
_cell.angle_alpha   90.00
_cell.angle_beta   90.00
_cell.angle_gamma   90.00
#
_symmetry.space_group_name_H-M   'P 1'
#
loop_
_entity.id
_entity.type
_entity.pdbx_description
1 polymer ?
#
loop_
_entity_poly.entity_id
_entity_poly.type
_entity_poly.pdbx_seq_one_letter_code
_entity_poly.pdbx_strand_id
1 'polypeptide(L)'
;MKDVSKGLAISTSLIPTPSRRGAQRLSPKHLLELATRLFIFKAERWKRRALFYEQHRDYFPRLSTSRFVDRCHELEAAYRALAHMMFLLPAQDQLVSVRALALRRL
;
A
#
# COMPACT_ATOMS: atom_id res chain seq x y z
N MET A 1 -35.80 58.30 -2.15
CA MET A 1 -35.66 57.12 -3.04
C MET A 1 -34.78 56.10 -2.33
N LYS A 2 -35.25 54.86 -2.27
CA LYS A 2 -34.58 53.72 -1.63
C LYS A 2 -33.64 53.11 -2.66
N ASP A 3 -32.35 53.02 -2.34
CA ASP A 3 -31.45 52.08 -3.02
C ASP A 3 -30.80 51.17 -1.97
N VAL A 4 -31.56 50.12 -1.67
CA VAL A 4 -31.13 48.96 -0.91
C VAL A 4 -30.42 48.04 -1.90
N SER A 5 -29.09 48.10 -1.96
CA SER A 5 -28.29 47.09 -2.64
C SER A 5 -27.69 46.18 -1.58
N LYS A 6 -28.35 45.03 -1.44
CA LYS A 6 -28.06 43.95 -0.49
C LYS A 6 -26.60 43.53 -0.64
N GLY A 7 -25.79 43.82 0.38
CA GLY A 7 -24.45 43.23 0.51
C GLY A 7 -24.58 41.72 0.49
N LEU A 8 -24.08 41.10 -0.57
CA LEU A 8 -24.02 39.67 -0.77
C LEU A 8 -23.08 39.10 0.31
N ALA A 9 -23.67 38.66 1.43
CA ALA A 9 -23.00 37.86 2.43
C ALA A 9 -22.64 36.53 1.78
N ILE A 10 -21.45 36.46 1.19
CA ILE A 10 -20.84 35.19 0.80
C ILE A 10 -20.49 34.51 2.11
N SER A 11 -21.45 33.76 2.64
CA SER A 11 -21.24 32.76 3.68
C SER A 11 -20.24 31.75 3.14
N THR A 12 -18.96 32.02 3.36
CA THR A 12 -17.90 31.04 3.23
C THR A 12 -18.24 29.96 4.26
N SER A 13 -18.83 28.86 3.80
CA SER A 13 -19.12 27.72 4.65
C SER A 13 -17.83 27.34 5.37
N LEU A 14 -17.76 27.61 6.66
CA LEU A 14 -16.75 27.11 7.58
C LEU A 14 -16.98 25.60 7.68
N ILE A 15 -16.63 24.87 6.63
CA ILE A 15 -16.36 23.44 6.74
C ILE A 15 -15.09 23.40 7.57
N PRO A 16 -15.11 22.88 8.81
CA PRO A 16 -13.88 22.67 9.54
C PRO A 16 -13.08 21.67 8.74
N THR A 17 -12.06 22.14 8.02
CA THR A 17 -11.02 21.28 7.47
C THR A 17 -10.50 20.49 8.67
N PRO A 18 -10.65 19.16 8.71
CA PRO A 18 -10.10 18.39 9.81
C PRO A 18 -8.62 18.71 9.84
N SER A 19 -8.24 19.36 10.95
CA SER A 19 -6.89 19.57 11.44
C SER A 19 -5.91 18.68 10.72
N ARG A 20 -4.96 19.32 10.03
CA ARG A 20 -3.72 18.75 9.50
C ARG A 20 -3.21 17.74 10.52
N ARG A 21 -3.61 16.47 10.34
CA ARG A 21 -3.14 15.33 11.12
C ARG A 21 -1.66 15.33 10.83
N GLY A 22 -0.86 15.91 11.75
CA GLY A 22 0.59 15.82 11.70
C GLY A 22 0.88 14.37 11.39
N ALA A 23 1.55 14.12 10.26
CA ALA A 23 1.67 12.80 9.67
C ALA A 23 1.98 11.82 10.80
N GLN A 24 0.96 11.05 11.21
CA GLN A 24 1.15 10.04 12.24
C GLN A 24 2.16 9.12 11.60
N ARG A 25 3.41 9.22 12.05
CA ARG A 25 4.48 8.34 11.57
C ARG A 25 4.02 6.95 11.92
N LEU A 26 3.45 6.26 10.92
CA LEU A 26 3.06 4.88 11.05
C LEU A 26 4.30 4.15 11.52
N SER A 27 4.16 3.39 12.61
CA SER A 27 5.25 2.55 13.09
C SER A 27 5.80 1.75 11.92
N PRO A 28 7.13 1.59 11.77
CA PRO A 28 7.72 0.80 10.70
C PRO A 28 7.08 -0.60 10.55
N LYS A 29 6.59 -1.16 11.67
CA LYS A 29 5.82 -2.42 11.72
C LYS A 29 4.52 -2.35 10.90
N HIS A 30 3.79 -1.24 10.94
CA HIS A 30 2.56 -1.05 10.16
C HIS A 30 2.81 -0.98 8.66
N LEU A 31 3.92 -0.36 8.21
CA LEU A 31 4.25 -0.29 6.79
C LEU A 31 4.66 -1.66 6.25
N LEU A 32 5.47 -2.41 7.02
CA LEU A 32 5.87 -3.77 6.68
C LEU A 32 4.65 -4.70 6.60
N GLU A 33 3.76 -4.63 7.58
CA GLU A 33 2.53 -5.42 7.60
C GLU A 33 1.61 -5.08 6.41
N LEU A 34 1.47 -3.79 6.08
CA LEU A 34 0.66 -3.35 4.94
C LEU A 34 1.26 -3.83 3.61
N ALA A 35 2.58 -3.75 3.46
CA ALA A 35 3.29 -4.27 2.30
C ALA A 35 3.14 -5.80 2.18
N THR A 36 3.25 -6.55 3.28
CA THR A 36 3.00 -7.99 3.31
C THR A 36 1.57 -8.32 2.85
N ARG A 37 0.55 -7.61 3.38
CA ARG A 37 -0.84 -7.79 2.96
C ARG A 37 -1.05 -7.47 1.48
N LEU A 38 -0.40 -6.43 0.97
CA LEU A 38 -0.43 -6.07 -0.45
C LEU A 38 0.19 -7.17 -1.32
N PHE A 39 1.31 -7.74 -0.91
CA PHE A 39 1.97 -8.82 -1.65
C PHE A 39 1.14 -10.10 -1.65
N ILE A 40 0.53 -10.48 -0.52
CA ILE A 40 -0.42 -11.61 -0.47
C ILE A 40 -1.61 -11.34 -1.40
N PHE A 41 -2.18 -10.14 -1.37
CA PHE A 41 -3.29 -9.78 -2.26
C PHE A 41 -2.90 -9.87 -3.74
N LYS A 42 -1.69 -9.43 -4.11
CA LYS A 42 -1.17 -9.54 -5.47
C LYS A 42 -0.97 -11.00 -5.88
N ALA A 43 -0.41 -11.83 -4.99
CA ALA A 43 -0.25 -13.26 -5.26
C ALA A 43 -1.61 -13.93 -5.54
N GLU A 44 -2.61 -13.70 -4.69
CA GLU A 44 -3.96 -14.25 -4.89
C GLU A 44 -4.62 -13.76 -6.18
N ARG A 45 -4.38 -12.51 -6.59
CA ARG A 45 -4.86 -12.00 -7.87
C ARG A 45 -4.24 -12.75 -9.05
N TRP A 46 -2.94 -13.02 -9.02
CA TRP A 46 -2.26 -13.78 -10.07
C TRP A 46 -2.72 -15.22 -10.13
N LYS A 47 -2.89 -15.87 -8.97
CA LYS A 47 -3.47 -17.21 -8.83
C LYS A 47 -4.84 -17.31 -9.50
N ARG A 48 -5.77 -16.41 -9.13
CA ARG A 48 -7.12 -16.37 -9.71
C ARG A 48 -7.09 -16.16 -11.22
N ARG A 49 -6.17 -15.32 -11.69
CA ARG A 49 -6.01 -15.06 -13.12
C ARG A 49 -5.50 -16.30 -13.87
N ALA A 50 -4.53 -17.03 -13.33
CA ALA A 50 -4.04 -18.27 -13.90
C ALA A 50 -5.18 -19.30 -13.98
N LEU A 51 -5.87 -19.55 -12.86
CA LEU A 51 -7.00 -20.46 -12.78
C LEU A 51 -8.12 -20.12 -13.76
N PHE A 52 -8.44 -18.84 -13.95
CA PHE A 52 -9.44 -18.39 -14.90
C PHE A 52 -9.10 -18.82 -16.33
N TYR A 53 -7.85 -18.61 -16.77
CA TYR A 53 -7.45 -18.98 -18.13
C TYR A 53 -7.25 -20.48 -18.32
N GLU A 54 -6.92 -21.22 -17.25
CA GLU A 54 -6.91 -22.69 -17.27
C GLU A 54 -8.32 -23.26 -17.41
N GLN A 55 -9.30 -22.71 -16.67
CA GLN A 55 -10.70 -23.12 -16.74
C GLN A 55 -11.37 -22.76 -18.08
N HIS A 56 -11.02 -21.60 -18.63
CA HIS A 56 -11.57 -21.11 -19.91
C HIS A 56 -10.59 -21.32 -21.07
N ARG A 57 -9.88 -22.46 -21.07
CA ARG A 57 -8.85 -22.77 -22.07
C ARG A 57 -9.39 -22.71 -23.50
N ASP A 58 -10.61 -23.23 -23.70
CA ASP A 58 -11.27 -23.34 -25.00
C ASP A 58 -11.71 -21.99 -25.56
N TYR A 59 -12.05 -21.04 -24.68
CA TYR A 59 -12.42 -19.67 -25.08
C TYR A 59 -11.20 -18.81 -25.43
N PHE A 60 -10.05 -19.07 -24.79
CA PHE A 60 -8.83 -18.27 -24.95
C PHE A 60 -7.59 -19.11 -25.28
N PRO A 61 -7.59 -19.91 -26.37
CA PRO A 61 -6.55 -20.90 -26.66
C PRO A 61 -5.16 -20.27 -26.79
N ARG A 62 -5.06 -19.04 -27.31
CA ARG A 62 -3.78 -18.32 -27.44
C ARG A 62 -3.15 -17.99 -26.09
N LEU A 63 -3.96 -17.56 -25.12
CA LEU A 63 -3.46 -17.15 -23.80
C LEU A 63 -3.15 -18.37 -22.94
N SER A 64 -4.02 -19.36 -22.94
CA SER A 64 -3.92 -20.58 -22.14
C SER A 64 -2.85 -21.57 -22.62
N THR A 65 -2.54 -21.57 -23.92
CA THR A 65 -1.49 -22.42 -24.51
C THR A 65 -0.13 -21.72 -24.57
N SER A 66 -0.10 -20.40 -24.38
CA SER A 66 1.15 -19.65 -24.27
C SER A 66 1.75 -19.71 -22.86
N ARG A 67 2.99 -19.26 -22.71
CA ARG A 67 3.69 -19.05 -21.42
C ARG A 67 3.05 -17.98 -20.51
N PHE A 68 1.83 -17.53 -20.81
CA PHE A 68 1.15 -16.51 -20.01
C PHE A 68 0.67 -17.08 -18.68
N VAL A 69 0.07 -18.28 -18.69
CA VAL A 69 -0.42 -18.95 -17.47
C VAL A 69 0.77 -19.29 -16.57
N ASP A 70 1.84 -19.86 -17.14
CA ASP A 70 3.08 -20.16 -16.41
C ASP A 70 3.66 -18.90 -15.74
N ARG A 71 3.73 -17.78 -16.46
CA ARG A 71 4.17 -16.50 -15.89
C ARG A 71 3.25 -15.99 -14.78
N CYS A 72 1.95 -16.27 -14.85
CA CYS A 72 1.04 -15.91 -13.75
C CYS A 72 1.36 -16.73 -12.49
N HIS A 73 1.66 -18.02 -12.62
CA HIS A 73 2.10 -18.87 -11.51
C HIS A 73 3.47 -18.44 -10.96
N GLU A 74 4.42 -18.12 -11.83
CA GLU A 74 5.73 -17.57 -11.42
C GLU A 74 5.56 -16.27 -10.62
N LEU A 75 4.67 -15.37 -11.06
CA LEU A 75 4.35 -14.14 -10.33
C LEU A 75 3.66 -14.43 -8.99
N GLU A 76 2.70 -15.35 -8.94
CA GLU A 76 2.10 -15.78 -7.67
C GLU A 76 3.18 -16.23 -6.68
N ALA A 77 4.05 -17.13 -7.11
CA ALA A 77 5.13 -17.68 -6.29
C ALA A 77 6.10 -16.59 -5.82
N ALA A 78 6.51 -15.68 -6.72
CA ALA A 78 7.39 -14.56 -6.37
C ALA A 78 6.76 -13.62 -5.34
N TYR A 79 5.49 -13.25 -5.52
CA TYR A 79 4.78 -12.38 -4.57
C TYR A 79 4.56 -13.05 -3.21
N ARG A 80 4.27 -14.37 -3.17
CA ARG A 80 4.22 -15.12 -1.90
C ARG A 80 5.59 -15.17 -1.21
N ALA A 81 6.66 -15.43 -1.96
CA ALA A 81 8.00 -15.46 -1.42
C ALA A 81 8.39 -14.11 -0.79
N LEU A 82 8.08 -12.99 -1.47
CA LEU A 82 8.29 -11.65 -0.94
C LEU A 82 7.48 -11.41 0.35
N ALA A 83 6.21 -11.81 0.38
CA ALA A 83 5.39 -11.69 1.59
C ALA A 83 5.97 -12.50 2.76
N HIS A 84 6.46 -13.72 2.51
CA HIS A 84 7.09 -14.56 3.52
C HIS A 84 8.39 -13.93 4.06
N MET A 85 9.24 -13.41 3.17
CA MET A 85 10.47 -12.72 3.60
C MET A 85 10.14 -11.51 4.48
N MET A 86 9.14 -10.70 4.12
CA MET A 86 8.73 -9.55 4.93
C MET A 86 8.14 -9.93 6.28
N PHE A 87 7.44 -11.06 6.38
CA PHE A 87 6.96 -11.57 7.66
C PHE A 87 8.10 -12.03 8.58
N LEU A 88 9.19 -12.53 7.99
CA LEU A 88 10.37 -13.03 8.71
C LEU A 88 11.36 -11.94 9.12
N LEU A 89 11.24 -10.70 8.63
CA LEU A 89 12.09 -9.61 9.10
C LEU A 89 11.73 -9.27 10.56
N PRO A 90 12.62 -9.54 11.54
CA PRO A 90 12.39 -9.05 12.88
C PRO A 90 12.41 -7.52 12.80
N ALA A 91 11.33 -6.89 13.25
CA ALA A 91 11.29 -5.45 13.40
C ALA A 91 12.32 -5.07 14.48
N GLN A 92 13.55 -4.78 14.05
CA GLN A 92 14.62 -4.38 14.96
C GLN A 92 14.23 -3.04 15.60
N ASP A 93 13.73 -3.12 16.83
CA ASP A 93 13.50 -1.95 17.70
C ASP A 93 14.81 -1.43 18.33
N GLN A 94 15.97 -2.04 18.04
CA GLN A 94 17.29 -1.58 18.48
C GLN A 94 18.00 -0.77 17.39
N LEU A 95 17.49 0.42 17.10
CA LEU A 95 18.35 1.48 16.56
C LEU A 95 19.23 1.97 17.71
N VAL A 96 20.40 1.35 17.90
CA VAL A 96 21.41 1.83 18.83
C VAL A 96 21.75 3.27 18.45
N SER A 97 21.50 4.21 19.35
CA SER A 97 21.86 5.62 19.15
C SER A 97 23.38 5.78 19.27
N VAL A 98 24.09 5.66 18.14
CA VAL A 98 25.57 5.79 18.09
C VAL A 98 26.08 7.22 18.42
N ARG A 99 25.25 8.15 18.90
CA ARG A 99 25.66 9.56 19.13
C ARG A 99 25.23 10.19 20.45
N ALA A 100 25.15 9.44 21.54
CA ALA A 100 24.96 10.03 22.87
C ALA A 100 26.25 10.13 23.72
N LEU A 101 27.38 9.53 23.30
CA LEU A 101 28.60 9.48 24.13
C LEU A 101 29.66 10.56 23.82
N ALA A 102 29.42 11.47 22.87
CA ALA A 102 30.43 12.46 22.46
C ALA A 102 30.26 13.87 23.06
N LEU A 103 29.14 14.18 23.75
CA LEU A 103 28.86 15.52 24.29
C LEU A 103 28.86 15.54 25.83
N ARG A 104 29.86 14.88 26.45
CA ARG A 104 30.09 15.01 27.90
C ARG A 104 31.53 15.34 28.28
N ARG A 105 32.30 15.86 27.33
CA ARG A 105 33.56 16.55 27.60
C ARG A 105 33.67 17.72 26.62
N LEU A 106 33.32 18.90 27.11
CA LEU A 106 34.04 20.17 26.98
C LEU A 106 33.36 21.17 27.91
#